data_AF-A0AA90NK62-F1
#
_entry.id   AF-A0AA90NK62-F1
#
_cell.length_a   1.000
_cell.length_b   1.000
_cell.length_c   1.000
_cell.angle_alpha   90.00
_cell.angle_beta   90.00
_cell.angle_gamma   90.00
#
_symmetry.space_group_name_H-M   'P 1'
#
loop_
_entity.id
_entity.type
_entity.pdbx_description
1 polymer ?
#
loop_
_entity_poly.entity_id
_entity_poly.type
_entity_poly.pdbx_seq_one_letter_code
_entity_poly.pdbx_strand_id
1 'polypeptide(L)'
;MNSTIKNMLAMTWLLGSLVQVQAWGESDLTNADDIVKQANRASYYAGKDGRAEARMKIIDSQKHKQIRQFTILRRTRIDDRTQDMLVFISRPSDVRGMVFRVVRQPGGDDNRWLYLPGLDLVRQISAGDQRTSFIGSDFLYEDVSGRDPNADTHQILETTKKYYKLKSIPKKSRSVEFSYYTSWIDKKTLLPMKVEYTDIRGKIYRRMDVKKVTVIQGYPTVLRASISNLDSNSSTTMEMRGVRYDLGLPASIFSERSLRTPPTSWLRGK
;
A
#
# COMPACT_ATOMS: atom_id res chain seq x y z
N MET A 1 -42.58 6.91 -84.04
CA MET A 1 -41.78 8.16 -84.10
C MET A 1 -41.35 8.53 -82.69
N ASN A 2 -40.04 8.48 -82.46
CA ASN A 2 -39.22 9.32 -81.56
C ASN A 2 -39.64 9.64 -80.11
N SER A 3 -38.68 9.32 -79.22
CA SER A 3 -38.20 10.19 -78.12
C SER A 3 -39.05 10.19 -76.84
N THR A 4 -38.56 10.36 -75.60
CA THR A 4 -37.20 10.49 -75.03
C THR A 4 -37.33 10.36 -73.51
N ILE A 5 -36.19 10.13 -72.84
CA ILE A 5 -35.88 10.41 -71.42
C ILE A 5 -36.12 9.29 -70.40
N LYS A 6 -34.96 8.71 -70.05
CA LYS A 6 -34.60 7.99 -68.84
C LYS A 6 -34.70 8.93 -67.62
N ASN A 7 -35.43 8.52 -66.59
CA ASN A 7 -35.18 8.99 -65.23
C ASN A 7 -34.58 7.84 -64.41
N MET A 8 -33.26 7.94 -64.26
CA MET A 8 -32.51 7.35 -63.15
C MET A 8 -33.03 7.95 -61.83
N LEU A 9 -33.39 7.10 -60.87
CA LEU A 9 -33.21 7.47 -59.47
C LEU A 9 -32.59 6.29 -58.71
N ALA A 10 -31.57 6.66 -57.95
CA ALA A 10 -30.51 5.82 -57.47
C ALA A 10 -30.96 4.88 -56.36
N MET A 11 -30.61 3.61 -56.50
CA MET A 11 -30.63 2.62 -55.44
C MET A 11 -29.42 2.87 -54.54
N THR A 12 -29.57 3.71 -53.52
CA THR A 12 -28.55 3.91 -52.47
C THR A 12 -28.50 2.66 -51.60
N TRP A 13 -27.53 1.78 -51.88
CA TRP A 13 -27.06 0.75 -50.96
C TRP A 13 -26.49 1.43 -49.71
N LEU A 14 -27.25 1.45 -48.62
CA LEU A 14 -26.72 1.72 -47.28
C LEU A 14 -25.88 0.52 -46.86
N LEU A 15 -24.58 0.55 -47.20
CA LEU A 15 -23.58 -0.29 -46.55
C LEU A 15 -23.59 0.04 -45.06
N GLY A 16 -24.20 -0.83 -44.25
CA GLY A 16 -24.03 -0.83 -42.81
C GLY A 16 -22.57 -1.08 -42.48
N SER A 17 -21.83 -0.03 -42.16
CA SER A 17 -20.51 -0.14 -41.56
C SER A 17 -20.69 -0.77 -40.18
N LEU A 18 -20.35 -2.06 -40.07
CA LEU A 18 -20.04 -2.67 -38.78
C LEU A 18 -18.88 -1.87 -38.18
N VAL A 19 -19.18 -0.94 -37.28
CA VAL A 19 -18.19 -0.42 -36.35
C VAL A 19 -17.86 -1.58 -35.41
N GLN A 20 -16.84 -2.36 -35.78
CA GLN A 20 -16.22 -3.27 -34.84
C GLN A 20 -15.57 -2.40 -33.77
N VAL A 21 -16.24 -2.27 -32.62
CA VAL A 21 -15.62 -1.80 -31.39
C VAL A 21 -14.58 -2.85 -31.03
N GLN A 22 -13.36 -2.70 -31.52
CA GLN A 22 -12.22 -3.41 -30.95
C GLN A 22 -12.17 -2.98 -29.49
N ALA A 23 -12.40 -3.92 -28.57
CA ALA A 23 -12.07 -3.71 -27.17
C ALA A 23 -10.54 -3.74 -27.10
N TRP A 24 -9.92 -2.56 -27.05
CA TRP A 24 -8.50 -2.43 -26.74
C TRP A 24 -8.36 -2.84 -25.28
N GLY A 25 -8.14 -4.13 -25.03
CA GLY A 25 -7.64 -4.59 -23.75
C GLY A 25 -6.29 -3.93 -23.52
N GLU A 26 -6.15 -3.23 -22.40
CA GLU A 26 -4.87 -2.66 -22.00
C GLU A 26 -3.81 -3.77 -22.02
N SER A 27 -2.74 -3.57 -22.80
CA SER A 27 -1.70 -4.59 -22.96
C SER A 27 -1.07 -4.90 -21.62
N ASP A 28 -0.91 -6.18 -21.30
CA ASP A 28 -0.31 -6.60 -20.05
C ASP A 28 1.11 -6.02 -19.89
N LEU A 29 1.41 -5.54 -18.68
CA LEU A 29 2.75 -5.17 -18.30
C LEU A 29 3.65 -6.42 -18.32
N THR A 30 4.79 -6.30 -19.00
CA THR A 30 5.73 -7.42 -19.19
C THR A 30 7.00 -7.27 -18.35
N ASN A 31 7.24 -6.10 -17.77
CA ASN A 31 8.39 -5.82 -16.92
C ASN A 31 8.03 -5.95 -15.44
N ALA A 32 8.70 -6.85 -14.72
CA ALA A 32 8.44 -7.12 -13.30
C ALA A 32 8.69 -5.88 -12.41
N ASP A 33 9.78 -5.15 -12.64
CA ASP A 33 10.14 -3.97 -11.86
C ASP A 33 9.11 -2.85 -12.06
N ASP A 34 8.58 -2.69 -13.27
CA ASP A 34 7.56 -1.68 -13.55
C ASP A 34 6.25 -2.01 -12.84
N ILE A 35 5.83 -3.29 -12.84
CA ILE A 35 4.64 -3.73 -12.10
C ILE A 35 4.82 -3.46 -10.60
N VAL A 36 5.97 -3.79 -10.01
CA VAL A 36 6.21 -3.55 -8.57
C VAL A 36 6.29 -2.05 -8.26
N LYS A 37 6.96 -1.24 -9.08
CA LYS A 37 7.01 0.22 -8.90
C LYS A 37 5.61 0.84 -8.95
N GLN A 38 4.78 0.41 -9.91
CA GLN A 38 3.39 0.88 -10.01
C GLN A 38 2.55 0.42 -8.82
N ALA A 39 2.71 -0.82 -8.37
CA ALA A 39 2.00 -1.34 -7.20
C ALA A 39 2.42 -0.65 -5.89
N ASN A 40 3.71 -0.33 -5.74
CA ASN A 40 4.22 0.46 -4.63
C ASN A 40 3.62 1.86 -4.63
N ARG A 41 3.56 2.52 -5.81
CA ARG A 41 2.92 3.83 -5.96
C ARG A 41 1.42 3.77 -5.60
N ALA A 42 0.68 2.79 -6.10
CA ALA A 42 -0.73 2.61 -5.79
C ALA A 42 -0.99 2.38 -4.29
N SER A 43 -0.09 1.67 -3.62
CA SER A 43 -0.23 1.34 -2.20
C SER A 43 0.10 2.51 -1.26
N TYR A 44 1.13 3.31 -1.57
CA TYR A 44 1.69 4.27 -0.62
C TYR A 44 1.63 5.75 -1.06
N TYR A 45 1.38 6.05 -2.33
CA TYR A 45 1.49 7.41 -2.89
C TYR A 45 0.16 7.96 -3.47
N ALA A 46 -0.98 7.47 -2.97
CA ALA A 46 -2.30 8.01 -3.32
C ALA A 46 -2.50 9.43 -2.78
N GLY A 47 -2.80 10.38 -3.67
CA GLY A 47 -2.94 11.81 -3.35
C GLY A 47 -1.63 12.53 -2.99
N LYS A 48 -1.67 13.85 -2.92
CA LYS A 48 -0.56 14.71 -2.47
C LYS A 48 -0.29 14.53 -0.97
N ASP A 49 -1.36 14.37 -0.21
CA ASP A 49 -1.36 14.07 1.21
C ASP A 49 -2.57 13.22 1.58
N GLY A 50 -2.63 12.72 2.81
CA GLY A 50 -3.80 11.99 3.27
C GLY A 50 -3.83 11.73 4.77
N ARG A 51 -5.03 11.39 5.23
CA ARG A 51 -5.36 11.01 6.61
C ARG A 51 -6.15 9.71 6.60
N ALA A 52 -5.87 8.84 7.55
CA ALA A 52 -6.69 7.66 7.84
C ALA A 52 -6.74 7.37 9.34
N GLU A 53 -7.90 6.95 9.84
CA GLU A 53 -8.00 6.31 11.14
C GLU A 53 -7.90 4.80 10.97
N ALA A 54 -7.10 4.15 11.81
CA ALA A 54 -6.87 2.72 11.74
C ALA A 54 -7.16 2.05 13.08
N ARG A 55 -7.72 0.85 13.00
CA ARG A 55 -7.88 -0.08 14.10
C ARG A 55 -7.17 -1.37 13.74
N MET A 56 -6.23 -1.79 14.59
CA MET A 56 -5.65 -3.13 14.53
C MET A 56 -6.29 -4.02 15.57
N LYS A 57 -6.65 -5.24 15.17
CA LYS A 57 -7.04 -6.33 16.06
C LYS A 57 -6.01 -7.43 15.95
N ILE A 58 -5.28 -7.65 17.04
CA ILE A 58 -4.22 -8.64 17.17
C ILE A 58 -4.80 -9.85 17.90
N ILE A 59 -4.55 -11.05 17.39
CA ILE A 59 -4.99 -12.33 17.95
C ILE A 59 -3.77 -13.24 18.02
N ASP A 60 -3.38 -13.67 19.23
CA ASP A 60 -2.26 -14.59 19.41
C ASP A 60 -2.66 -16.07 19.25
N SER A 61 -1.70 -16.98 19.47
CA SER A 61 -1.92 -18.42 19.42
C SER A 61 -2.97 -18.91 20.42
N GLN A 62 -3.06 -18.26 21.58
CA GLN A 62 -3.99 -18.56 22.68
C GLN A 62 -5.37 -17.87 22.50
N LYS A 63 -5.57 -17.18 21.37
CA LYS A 63 -6.78 -16.42 21.03
C LYS A 63 -7.04 -15.20 21.92
N HIS A 64 -6.05 -14.74 22.66
CA HIS A 64 -6.13 -13.45 23.32
C HIS A 64 -6.21 -12.34 22.28
N LYS A 65 -6.97 -11.30 22.60
CA LYS A 65 -7.28 -10.21 21.68
C LYS A 65 -6.74 -8.91 22.22
N GLN A 66 -5.92 -8.24 21.43
CA GLN A 66 -5.51 -6.87 21.70
C GLN A 66 -5.99 -5.96 20.59
N ILE A 67 -6.32 -4.71 20.94
CA ILE A 67 -6.71 -3.69 19.98
C ILE A 67 -5.68 -2.57 20.03
N ARG A 68 -5.32 -2.01 18.88
CA ARG A 68 -4.61 -0.73 18.75
C ARG A 68 -5.45 0.21 17.91
N GLN A 69 -5.47 1.50 18.25
CA GLN A 69 -6.13 2.53 17.43
C GLN A 69 -5.19 3.69 17.21
N PHE A 70 -5.10 4.18 15.98
CA PHE A 70 -4.19 5.25 15.62
C PHE A 70 -4.67 6.03 14.39
N THR A 71 -4.13 7.23 14.24
CA THR A 71 -4.35 8.07 13.05
C THR A 71 -3.05 8.16 12.27
N ILE A 72 -3.12 7.93 10.97
CA ILE A 72 -2.03 8.09 10.02
C ILE A 72 -2.21 9.44 9.32
N LEU A 73 -1.15 10.24 9.29
CA LEU A 73 -1.01 11.41 8.43
C LEU A 73 0.17 11.18 7.49
N ARG A 74 -0.01 11.50 6.21
CA ARG A 74 1.01 11.29 5.18
C ARG A 74 1.05 12.47 4.24
N ARG A 75 2.23 12.86 3.77
CA ARG A 75 2.42 13.88 2.73
C ARG A 75 3.58 13.48 1.82
N THR A 76 3.39 13.65 0.51
CA THR A 76 4.49 13.55 -0.46
C THR A 76 4.93 14.96 -0.84
N ARG A 77 6.23 15.23 -0.68
CA ARG A 77 6.82 16.51 -1.06
C ARG A 77 6.93 16.61 -2.59
N ILE A 78 6.83 17.82 -3.12
CA ILE A 78 6.77 18.07 -4.56
C ILE A 78 8.18 18.09 -5.18
N ASP A 79 9.15 18.62 -4.44
CA ASP A 79 10.53 18.85 -4.83
C ASP A 79 11.32 17.55 -4.98
N ASP A 80 11.37 16.73 -3.94
CA ASP A 80 12.22 15.54 -3.87
C ASP A 80 11.43 14.22 -3.91
N ARG A 81 10.09 14.29 -3.92
CA ARG A 81 9.17 13.13 -3.81
C ARG A 81 9.33 12.32 -2.52
N THR A 82 10.03 12.86 -1.52
CA THR A 82 10.11 12.29 -0.19
C THR A 82 8.70 12.22 0.40
N GLN A 83 8.41 11.11 1.07
CA GLN A 83 7.16 10.91 1.76
C GLN A 83 7.37 11.02 3.26
N ASP A 84 6.72 11.99 3.88
CA ASP A 84 6.64 12.11 5.32
C ASP A 84 5.38 11.37 5.82
N MET A 85 5.53 10.58 6.87
CA MET A 85 4.43 9.90 7.54
C MET A 85 4.54 10.05 9.06
N LEU A 86 3.40 10.26 9.71
CA LEU A 86 3.23 10.24 11.15
C LEU A 86 2.07 9.32 11.52
N VAL A 87 2.31 8.42 12.48
CA VAL A 87 1.29 7.52 13.03
C VAL A 87 1.15 7.80 14.52
N PHE A 88 -0.01 8.32 14.91
CA PHE A 88 -0.30 8.73 16.28
C PHE A 88 -1.13 7.67 17.00
N ILE A 89 -0.53 6.99 17.98
CA ILE A 89 -1.18 5.91 18.71
C ILE A 89 -2.08 6.49 19.81
N SER A 90 -3.38 6.17 19.73
CA SER A 90 -4.40 6.70 20.64
C SER A 90 -4.88 5.68 21.67
N ARG A 91 -4.82 4.38 21.36
CA ARG A 91 -5.23 3.30 22.27
C ARG A 91 -4.39 2.03 22.10
N PRO A 92 -4.24 1.20 23.15
CA PRO A 92 -4.71 1.39 24.53
C PRO A 92 -3.80 2.34 25.32
N SER A 93 -4.02 2.47 26.64
CA SER A 93 -3.32 3.40 27.52
C SER A 93 -1.80 3.16 27.62
N ASP A 94 -1.39 1.89 27.55
CA ASP A 94 0.00 1.43 27.61
C ASP A 94 0.88 1.94 26.44
N VAL A 95 0.27 2.19 25.28
CA VAL A 95 0.94 2.68 24.07
C VAL A 95 0.41 4.03 23.60
N ARG A 96 -0.50 4.63 24.35
CA ARG A 96 -1.09 5.93 24.02
C ARG A 96 -0.02 7.00 23.99
N GLY A 97 -0.05 7.84 22.97
CA GLY A 97 0.90 8.94 22.78
C GLY A 97 2.20 8.51 22.12
N MET A 98 2.42 7.22 21.85
CA MET A 98 3.50 6.81 20.95
C MET A 98 3.28 7.42 19.57
N VAL A 99 4.35 7.90 18.95
CA VAL A 99 4.31 8.46 17.61
C VAL A 99 5.39 7.81 16.76
N PHE A 100 4.98 7.18 15.66
CA PHE A 100 5.91 6.63 14.68
C PHE A 100 6.04 7.61 13.51
N ARG A 101 7.27 8.05 13.22
CA ARG A 101 7.61 8.96 12.14
C ARG A 101 8.45 8.26 11.09
N VAL A 102 8.13 8.51 9.84
CA VAL A 102 8.87 8.01 8.68
C VAL A 102 9.19 9.17 7.75
N VAL A 103 10.41 9.22 7.27
CA VAL A 103 10.84 10.05 6.14
C VAL A 103 11.38 9.10 5.08
N ARG A 104 10.55 8.79 4.09
CA ARG A 104 10.85 7.85 3.00
C ARG A 104 11.40 8.60 1.80
N GLN A 105 12.64 8.31 1.46
CA GLN A 105 13.37 9.00 0.39
C GLN A 105 13.38 8.14 -0.87
N PRO A 106 13.21 8.71 -2.08
CA PRO A 106 13.36 7.92 -3.30
C PRO A 106 14.79 7.40 -3.46
N GLY A 107 14.96 6.08 -3.57
CA GLY A 107 16.26 5.45 -3.85
C GLY A 107 17.26 5.45 -2.71
N GLY A 108 16.83 5.78 -1.48
CA GLY A 108 17.66 5.74 -0.27
C GLY A 108 16.95 4.99 0.87
N ASP A 109 17.68 4.79 1.97
CA ASP A 109 17.11 4.16 3.16
C ASP A 109 16.12 5.11 3.87
N ASP A 110 14.97 4.56 4.26
CA ASP A 110 13.96 5.30 5.01
C ASP A 110 14.44 5.61 6.43
N ASN A 111 14.27 6.86 6.86
CA ASN A 111 14.50 7.21 8.24
C ASN A 111 13.23 7.01 9.07
N ARG A 112 13.36 6.28 10.17
CA ARG A 112 12.24 5.86 11.02
C ARG A 112 12.54 6.16 12.47
N TRP A 113 11.56 6.74 13.16
CA TRP A 113 11.66 7.05 14.58
C TRP A 113 10.39 6.65 15.30
N LEU A 114 10.55 6.14 16.52
CA LEU A 114 9.46 5.89 17.45
C LEU A 114 9.66 6.76 18.67
N TYR A 115 8.70 7.65 18.92
CA TYR A 115 8.62 8.40 20.17
C TYR A 115 7.89 7.57 21.23
N LEU A 116 8.50 7.48 22.40
CA LEU A 116 8.02 6.78 23.59
C LEU A 116 7.73 7.81 24.70
N PRO A 117 6.45 8.16 24.93
CA PRO A 117 6.12 9.27 25.83
C PRO A 117 6.48 9.01 27.29
N GLY A 118 6.36 7.76 27.77
CA GLY A 118 6.69 7.41 29.15
C GLY A 118 8.18 7.57 29.50
N LEU A 119 9.06 7.66 28.50
CA LEU A 119 10.51 7.85 28.65
C LEU A 119 10.97 9.20 28.09
N ASP A 120 10.04 9.97 27.52
CA ASP A 120 10.30 11.15 26.72
C ASP A 120 11.38 10.96 25.62
N LEU A 121 11.49 9.74 25.09
CA LEU A 121 12.59 9.30 24.23
C LEU A 121 12.14 9.16 22.76
N VAL A 122 12.94 9.71 21.84
CA VAL A 122 12.83 9.42 20.40
C VAL A 122 13.88 8.38 20.03
N ARG A 123 13.44 7.17 19.70
CA ARG A 123 14.32 6.07 19.30
C ARG A 123 14.33 5.93 17.78
N GLN A 124 15.50 5.98 17.15
CA GLN A 124 15.62 5.63 15.74
C GLN A 124 15.42 4.11 15.56
N ILE A 125 14.71 3.72 14.50
CA ILE A 125 14.55 2.32 14.10
C ILE A 125 15.56 2.03 13.00
N SER A 126 16.53 1.18 13.30
CA SER A 126 17.59 0.80 12.37
C SER A 126 17.04 -0.02 11.18
N ALA A 127 17.86 -0.20 10.14
CA ALA A 127 17.52 -1.05 9.00
C ALA A 127 17.30 -2.52 9.38
N GLY A 128 17.89 -3.01 10.47
CA GLY A 128 17.57 -4.34 11.01
C GLY A 128 16.24 -4.35 11.76
N ASP A 129 16.00 -3.31 12.57
CA ASP A 129 14.81 -3.23 13.42
C ASP A 129 13.53 -2.94 12.62
N GLN A 130 13.61 -2.48 11.38
CA GLN A 130 12.42 -2.28 10.53
C GLN A 130 11.62 -3.58 10.30
N ARG A 131 12.29 -4.74 10.43
CA ARG A 131 11.70 -6.08 10.34
C ARG A 131 11.14 -6.59 11.67
N THR A 132 11.06 -5.75 12.69
CA THR A 132 10.46 -6.09 13.99
C THR A 132 8.99 -5.69 14.06
N SER A 133 8.27 -6.31 15.00
CA SER A 133 6.84 -6.10 15.23
C SER A 133 6.50 -4.61 15.48
N PHE A 134 5.54 -4.11 14.71
CA PHE A 134 4.92 -2.82 14.91
C PHE A 134 4.00 -2.88 16.13
N ILE A 135 4.51 -2.41 17.27
CA ILE A 135 3.76 -2.22 18.52
C ILE A 135 3.05 -3.51 18.98
N GLY A 136 3.75 -4.64 18.86
CA GLY A 136 3.29 -5.96 19.30
C GLY A 136 2.29 -6.64 18.35
N SER A 137 2.19 -6.18 17.10
CA SER A 137 1.36 -6.79 16.06
C SER A 137 2.15 -7.65 15.07
N ASP A 138 1.44 -8.32 14.16
CA ASP A 138 2.04 -9.08 13.04
C ASP A 138 2.48 -8.19 11.87
N PHE A 139 2.09 -6.91 11.88
CA PHE A 139 2.68 -5.91 10.99
C PHE A 139 4.08 -5.58 11.48
N LEU A 140 5.01 -5.37 10.57
CA LEU A 140 6.36 -4.88 10.84
C LEU A 140 6.40 -3.38 10.57
N TYR A 141 7.40 -2.67 11.12
CA TYR A 141 7.59 -1.24 10.81
C TYR A 141 7.75 -0.99 9.30
N GLU A 142 8.42 -1.91 8.60
CA GLU A 142 8.55 -1.88 7.13
C GLU A 142 7.21 -2.07 6.41
N ASP A 143 6.24 -2.85 6.93
CA ASP A 143 4.94 -2.97 6.24
C ASP A 143 4.08 -1.70 6.39
N VAL A 144 4.24 -0.96 7.50
CA VAL A 144 3.53 0.30 7.72
C VAL A 144 4.09 1.43 6.85
N SER A 145 5.42 1.47 6.69
CA SER A 145 6.13 2.47 5.88
C SER A 145 6.32 2.09 4.40
N GLY A 146 6.19 0.79 4.11
CA GLY A 146 6.45 0.15 2.83
C GLY A 146 7.93 -0.19 2.60
N ARG A 147 8.17 -1.28 1.88
CA ARG A 147 9.50 -1.67 1.37
C ARG A 147 9.87 -0.89 0.10
N ASP A 148 11.15 -0.62 -0.13
CA ASP A 148 11.65 -0.09 -1.41
C ASP A 148 11.65 -1.22 -2.47
N PRO A 149 10.96 -1.09 -3.61
CA PRO A 149 11.08 -2.02 -4.72
C PRO A 149 12.53 -2.34 -5.11
N ASN A 150 13.44 -1.37 -5.05
CA ASN A 150 14.84 -1.60 -5.45
C ASN A 150 15.64 -2.50 -4.50
N ALA A 151 15.11 -2.79 -3.31
CA ALA A 151 15.74 -3.70 -2.34
C ALA A 151 15.67 -5.18 -2.77
N ASP A 152 14.83 -5.49 -3.75
CA ASP A 152 14.60 -6.84 -4.26
C ASP A 152 14.90 -6.93 -5.77
N THR A 153 15.05 -8.16 -6.25
CA THR A 153 15.00 -8.52 -7.67
C THR A 153 13.67 -9.21 -7.95
N HIS A 154 12.96 -8.77 -8.99
CA HIS A 154 11.60 -9.20 -9.27
C HIS A 154 11.51 -10.09 -10.52
N GLN A 155 10.66 -11.10 -10.44
CA GLN A 155 10.36 -12.01 -11.55
C GLN A 155 8.84 -12.21 -11.65
N ILE A 156 8.29 -12.06 -12.86
CA ILE A 156 6.91 -12.49 -13.14
C ILE A 156 6.90 -14.01 -13.17
N LEU A 157 6.11 -14.62 -12.29
CA LEU A 157 5.88 -16.07 -12.29
C LEU A 157 4.72 -16.43 -13.22
N GLU A 158 3.67 -15.61 -13.21
CA GLU A 158 2.43 -15.88 -13.93
C GLU A 158 1.65 -14.59 -14.16
N THR A 159 1.04 -14.46 -15.33
CA THR A 159 0.12 -13.37 -15.64
C THR A 159 -1.24 -13.99 -15.96
N THR A 160 -2.20 -13.79 -15.06
CA THR A 160 -3.58 -14.30 -15.21
C THR A 160 -4.51 -13.21 -15.72
N LYS A 161 -5.79 -13.52 -15.96
CA LYS A 161 -6.79 -12.49 -16.30
C LYS A 161 -6.93 -11.39 -15.23
N LYS A 162 -6.65 -11.70 -13.95
CA LYS A 162 -6.90 -10.79 -12.83
C LYS A 162 -5.64 -10.27 -12.15
N TYR A 163 -4.59 -11.08 -12.10
CA TYR A 163 -3.39 -10.81 -11.31
C TYR A 163 -2.11 -10.93 -12.13
N TYR A 164 -1.15 -10.06 -11.84
CA TYR A 164 0.26 -10.36 -12.00
C TYR A 164 0.74 -11.07 -10.73
N LYS A 165 1.33 -12.26 -10.88
CA LYS A 165 1.95 -13.00 -9.78
C LYS A 165 3.47 -12.87 -9.89
N LEU A 166 4.09 -12.24 -8.90
CA LEU A 166 5.53 -11.96 -8.91
C LEU A 166 6.24 -12.64 -7.75
N LYS A 167 7.47 -13.07 -8.00
CA LYS A 167 8.44 -13.47 -6.98
C LYS A 167 9.44 -12.33 -6.78
N SER A 168 9.73 -12.00 -5.54
CA SER A 168 10.69 -10.95 -5.18
C SER A 168 11.73 -11.52 -4.23
N ILE A 169 13.01 -11.38 -4.59
CA ILE A 169 14.15 -11.95 -3.87
C ILE A 169 14.99 -10.80 -3.32
N PRO A 170 15.28 -10.73 -2.01
CA PRO A 170 16.03 -9.65 -1.42
C PRO A 170 17.48 -9.65 -1.92
N LYS A 171 17.98 -8.49 -2.37
CA LYS A 171 19.38 -8.33 -2.80
C LYS A 171 20.36 -8.50 -1.63
N LYS A 172 19.93 -8.13 -0.42
CA LYS A 172 20.68 -8.30 0.83
C LYS A 172 19.98 -9.34 1.71
N SER A 173 20.28 -10.62 1.51
CA SER A 173 19.59 -11.70 2.24
C SER A 173 19.74 -11.62 3.77
N ARG A 174 20.87 -11.11 4.28
CA ARG A 174 21.12 -10.97 5.73
C ARG A 174 20.30 -9.87 6.41
N SER A 175 19.65 -8.98 5.66
CA SER A 175 18.85 -7.88 6.23
C SER A 175 17.37 -8.23 6.40
N VAL A 176 16.96 -9.45 6.05
CA VAL A 176 15.57 -9.94 6.15
C VAL A 176 15.55 -11.41 6.57
N GLU A 177 14.43 -11.86 7.10
CA GLU A 177 14.23 -13.23 7.60
C GLU A 177 13.60 -14.19 6.57
N PHE A 178 13.30 -13.70 5.36
CA PHE A 178 12.73 -14.48 4.26
C PHE A 178 13.72 -14.70 3.11
N SER A 179 13.57 -15.81 2.40
CA SER A 179 14.30 -16.09 1.16
C SER A 179 13.71 -15.36 -0.04
N TYR A 180 12.38 -15.29 -0.09
CA TYR A 180 11.63 -14.52 -1.09
C TYR A 180 10.21 -14.30 -0.60
N TYR A 181 9.49 -13.42 -1.28
CA TYR A 181 8.03 -13.35 -1.17
C TYR A 181 7.36 -13.44 -2.54
N THR A 182 6.16 -13.97 -2.57
CA THR A 182 5.29 -13.99 -3.74
C THR A 182 4.13 -13.03 -3.54
N SER A 183 3.89 -12.13 -4.49
CA SER A 183 2.79 -11.17 -4.47
C SER A 183 1.81 -11.39 -5.63
N TRP A 184 0.53 -11.16 -5.37
CA TRP A 184 -0.54 -11.16 -6.38
C TRP A 184 -1.07 -9.73 -6.52
N ILE A 185 -0.66 -9.06 -7.59
CA ILE A 185 -0.98 -7.66 -7.87
C ILE A 185 -2.19 -7.62 -8.80
N ASP A 186 -3.28 -7.00 -8.35
CA ASP A 186 -4.51 -6.86 -9.13
C ASP A 186 -4.28 -5.95 -10.33
N LYS A 187 -4.63 -6.41 -11.54
CA LYS A 187 -4.35 -5.66 -12.78
C LYS A 187 -5.08 -4.32 -12.87
N LYS A 188 -6.28 -4.23 -12.27
CA LYS A 188 -7.13 -3.04 -12.36
C LYS A 188 -6.71 -1.94 -11.39
N THR A 189 -6.35 -2.33 -10.17
CA THR A 189 -6.04 -1.39 -9.08
C THR A 189 -4.55 -1.26 -8.81
N LEU A 190 -3.74 -2.18 -9.33
CA LEU A 190 -2.32 -2.34 -9.05
C LEU A 190 -2.01 -2.58 -7.57
N LEU A 191 -3.01 -2.90 -6.74
CA LEU A 191 -2.79 -3.21 -5.33
C LEU A 191 -2.34 -4.67 -5.16
N PRO A 192 -1.34 -4.95 -4.29
CA PRO A 192 -1.00 -6.30 -3.89
C PRO A 192 -2.13 -6.87 -3.02
N MET A 193 -2.91 -7.79 -3.57
CA MET A 193 -4.07 -8.37 -2.88
C MET A 193 -3.71 -9.52 -1.95
N LYS A 194 -2.56 -10.15 -2.18
CA LYS A 194 -2.00 -11.22 -1.36
C LYS A 194 -0.48 -11.15 -1.42
N VAL A 195 0.19 -11.43 -0.31
CA VAL A 195 1.64 -11.63 -0.25
C VAL A 195 1.95 -12.83 0.65
N GLU A 196 2.83 -13.73 0.21
CA GLU A 196 3.32 -14.87 0.99
C GLU A 196 4.84 -14.79 1.11
N TYR A 197 5.36 -14.85 2.34
CA TYR A 197 6.79 -14.85 2.62
C TYR A 197 7.26 -16.27 2.89
N THR A 198 8.29 -16.69 2.17
CA THR A 198 8.89 -18.02 2.26
C THR A 198 10.24 -17.93 2.95
N ASP A 199 10.49 -18.79 3.93
CA ASP A 199 11.75 -18.86 4.67
C ASP A 199 12.88 -19.58 3.90
N ILE A 200 14.03 -19.77 4.56
CA ILE A 200 15.20 -20.49 4.01
C ILE A 200 14.98 -21.99 3.84
N ARG A 201 13.93 -22.55 4.45
CA ARG A 201 13.55 -23.97 4.36
C ARG A 201 12.48 -24.21 3.29
N GLY A 202 12.02 -23.16 2.61
CA GLY A 202 10.97 -23.26 1.60
C GLY A 202 9.54 -23.26 2.18
N LYS A 203 9.38 -22.96 3.48
CA LYS A 203 8.07 -22.91 4.14
C LYS A 203 7.51 -21.48 4.10
N ILE A 204 6.23 -21.35 3.79
CA ILE A 204 5.51 -20.08 3.99
C ILE A 204 5.28 -19.91 5.49
N TYR A 205 5.85 -18.86 6.08
CA TYR A 205 5.69 -18.57 7.51
C TYR A 205 4.80 -17.36 7.76
N ARG A 206 4.62 -16.49 6.75
CA ARG A 206 3.86 -15.25 6.90
C ARG A 206 3.05 -14.95 5.66
N ARG A 207 1.81 -14.50 5.85
CA ARG A 207 0.89 -14.15 4.77
C ARG A 207 0.18 -12.82 5.04
N MET A 208 0.16 -11.94 4.05
CA MET A 208 -0.71 -10.77 4.01
C MET A 208 -1.86 -11.01 3.03
N ASP A 209 -3.08 -10.65 3.42
CA ASP A 209 -4.27 -10.71 2.58
C ASP A 209 -5.05 -9.40 2.67
N VAL A 210 -5.35 -8.80 1.51
CA VAL A 210 -6.29 -7.68 1.40
C VAL A 210 -7.70 -8.23 1.34
N LYS A 211 -8.58 -7.75 2.24
CA LYS A 211 -9.97 -8.20 2.37
C LYS A 211 -10.98 -7.19 1.84
N LYS A 212 -10.64 -5.90 1.81
CA LYS A 212 -11.52 -4.85 1.29
C LYS A 212 -10.72 -3.75 0.62
N VAL A 213 -11.10 -3.42 -0.61
CA VAL A 213 -10.63 -2.26 -1.37
C VAL A 213 -11.83 -1.39 -1.71
N THR A 214 -11.67 -0.07 -1.71
CA THR A 214 -12.68 0.90 -2.15
C THR A 214 -11.97 2.04 -2.85
N VAL A 215 -12.59 2.61 -3.88
CA VAL A 215 -12.05 3.82 -4.52
C VAL A 215 -12.49 5.03 -3.71
N ILE A 216 -11.53 5.82 -3.24
CA ILE A 216 -11.75 7.04 -2.45
C ILE A 216 -11.04 8.19 -3.15
N GLN A 217 -11.80 9.21 -3.57
CA GLN A 217 -11.27 10.35 -4.33
C GLN A 217 -10.47 9.93 -5.59
N GLY A 218 -10.91 8.85 -6.25
CA GLY A 218 -10.24 8.31 -7.44
C GLY A 218 -9.08 7.36 -7.16
N TYR A 219 -8.67 7.18 -5.90
CA TYR A 219 -7.58 6.28 -5.52
C TYR A 219 -8.11 4.92 -5.02
N PRO A 220 -7.65 3.78 -5.57
CA PRO A 220 -7.89 2.49 -4.96
C PRO A 220 -7.25 2.42 -3.57
N THR A 221 -8.06 2.20 -2.54
CA THR A 221 -7.62 2.22 -1.14
C THR A 221 -7.96 0.91 -0.45
N VAL A 222 -6.96 0.26 0.16
CA VAL A 222 -7.17 -0.89 1.04
C VAL A 222 -7.85 -0.41 2.32
N LEU A 223 -9.07 -0.86 2.61
CA LEU A 223 -9.76 -0.54 3.88
C LEU A 223 -9.66 -1.64 4.92
N ARG A 224 -9.31 -2.86 4.50
CA ARG A 224 -9.09 -3.98 5.41
C ARG A 224 -8.04 -4.93 4.86
N ALA A 225 -7.03 -5.22 5.68
CA ALA A 225 -6.02 -6.23 5.40
C ALA A 225 -5.69 -7.02 6.66
N SER A 226 -5.21 -8.24 6.51
CA SER A 226 -4.75 -9.09 7.60
C SER A 226 -3.38 -9.64 7.33
N ILE A 227 -2.55 -9.71 8.36
CA ILE A 227 -1.29 -10.46 8.35
C ILE A 227 -1.44 -11.63 9.30
N SER A 228 -1.02 -12.82 8.87
CA SER A 228 -0.94 -14.02 9.69
C SER A 228 0.50 -14.51 9.76
N ASN A 229 0.97 -14.80 10.97
CA ASN A 229 2.21 -15.53 11.20
C ASN A 229 1.85 -17.00 11.47
N LEU A 230 2.21 -17.86 10.54
CA LEU A 230 1.88 -19.28 10.51
C LEU A 230 2.78 -20.11 11.45
N ASP A 231 3.93 -19.58 11.84
CA ASP A 231 4.81 -20.24 12.81
C ASP A 231 4.32 -20.02 14.24
N SER A 232 3.93 -18.79 14.57
CA SER A 232 3.40 -18.44 15.89
C SER A 232 1.88 -18.59 15.99
N ASN A 233 1.19 -18.95 14.91
CA ASN A 233 -0.28 -19.04 14.82
C ASN A 233 -1.00 -17.79 15.33
N SER A 234 -0.44 -16.62 15.01
CA SER A 234 -0.99 -15.31 15.37
C SER A 234 -1.43 -14.54 14.11
N SER A 235 -2.31 -13.56 14.31
CA SER A 235 -2.80 -12.74 13.21
C SER A 235 -3.21 -11.36 13.67
N THR A 236 -2.96 -10.37 12.81
CA THR A 236 -3.39 -8.99 13.00
C THR A 236 -4.23 -8.56 11.81
N THR A 237 -5.44 -8.07 12.08
CA THR A 237 -6.29 -7.41 11.07
C THR A 237 -6.24 -5.90 11.28
N MET A 238 -5.87 -5.16 10.24
CA MET A 238 -5.96 -3.71 10.17
C MET A 238 -7.21 -3.29 9.39
N GLU A 239 -8.01 -2.39 9.97
CA GLU A 239 -9.17 -1.77 9.34
C GLU A 239 -8.99 -0.25 9.33
N MET A 240 -9.13 0.36 8.16
CA MET A 240 -9.05 1.82 7.99
C MET A 240 -10.44 2.43 7.78
N ARG A 241 -10.62 3.63 8.31
CA ARG A 241 -11.84 4.45 8.20
C ARG A 241 -11.48 5.91 8.10
N GLY A 242 -12.46 6.72 7.65
CA GLY A 242 -12.28 8.17 7.51
C GLY A 242 -11.10 8.54 6.62
N VAL A 243 -10.79 7.70 5.61
CA VAL A 243 -9.69 7.96 4.69
C VAL A 243 -10.06 9.16 3.82
N ARG A 244 -9.18 10.15 3.76
CA ARG A 244 -9.30 11.32 2.89
C ARG A 244 -7.92 11.68 2.34
N TYR A 245 -7.89 12.16 1.11
CA TYR A 245 -6.69 12.60 0.41
C TYR A 245 -6.76 14.08 0.08
N ASP A 246 -5.63 14.69 -0.27
CA ASP A 246 -5.54 16.06 -0.79
C ASP A 246 -6.17 17.12 0.13
N LEU A 247 -5.90 16.99 1.43
CA LEU A 247 -6.41 17.84 2.50
C LEU A 247 -5.64 19.16 2.67
N GLY A 248 -4.49 19.30 2.02
CA GLY A 248 -3.62 20.46 2.18
C GLY A 248 -2.86 20.42 3.51
N LEU A 249 -2.36 19.23 3.89
CA LEU A 249 -1.60 19.07 5.14
C LEU A 249 -0.33 19.96 5.10
N PRO A 250 -0.16 20.88 6.07
CA PRO A 250 0.99 21.79 6.05
C PRO A 250 2.29 21.05 6.37
N ALA A 251 3.38 21.43 5.71
CA ALA A 251 4.70 20.82 5.90
C ALA A 251 5.16 20.79 7.36
N SER A 252 4.83 21.84 8.11
CA SER A 252 5.23 22.04 9.50
C SER A 252 4.72 20.94 10.44
N ILE A 253 3.65 20.22 10.09
CA ILE A 253 3.15 19.11 10.91
C ILE A 253 4.08 17.89 10.88
N PHE A 254 4.96 17.76 9.89
CA PHE A 254 5.87 16.62 9.73
C PHE A 254 7.26 16.87 10.35
N SER A 255 7.30 17.66 11.42
CA SER A 255 8.49 17.99 12.20
C SER A 255 8.67 17.08 13.42
N GLU A 256 9.87 17.05 13.99
CA GLU A 256 10.12 16.34 15.25
C GLU A 256 9.28 16.88 16.41
N ARG A 257 8.94 18.19 16.38
CA ARG A 257 8.03 18.79 17.37
C ARG A 257 6.71 18.04 17.44
N SER A 258 6.18 17.56 16.31
CA SER A 258 4.92 16.83 16.27
C SER A 258 4.97 15.47 16.98
N LEU A 259 6.16 14.92 17.25
CA LEU A 259 6.31 13.71 18.07
C LEU A 259 5.83 13.96 19.50
N ARG A 260 6.20 15.11 20.07
CA ARG A 260 5.84 15.50 21.45
C ARG A 260 4.55 16.31 21.51
N THR A 261 4.24 17.05 20.46
CA THR A 261 3.06 17.93 20.37
C THR A 261 2.22 17.56 19.15
N PRO A 262 1.31 16.58 19.25
CA PRO A 262 0.51 16.14 18.12
C PRO A 262 -0.32 17.26 17.50
N PRO A 263 -0.45 17.34 16.16
CA PRO A 263 -1.21 18.36 15.46
C PRO A 263 -2.72 18.06 15.55
N THR A 264 -3.32 18.31 16.72
CA THR A 264 -4.67 17.84 17.10
C THR A 264 -5.78 18.21 16.12
N SER A 265 -5.68 19.36 15.44
CA SER A 265 -6.62 19.80 14.40
C SER A 265 -6.74 18.85 13.21
N TRP A 266 -5.70 18.04 12.97
CA TRP A 266 -5.67 17.04 11.89
C TRP A 266 -5.90 15.62 12.39
N LEU A 267 -5.92 15.40 13.71
CA LEU A 267 -6.13 14.08 14.31
C LEU A 267 -7.59 13.77 14.62
N ARG A 268 -8.42 14.80 14.83
CA ARG A 268 -9.88 14.64 14.99
C ARG A 268 -10.53 14.67 13.62
N GLY A 269 -11.47 13.76 13.36
CA GLY A 269 -12.23 13.79 12.10
C GLY A 269 -12.97 15.12 11.98
N LYS A 270 -12.85 15.80 10.84
CA LYS A 270 -13.77 16.89 10.46
C LYS A 270 -15.06 16.29 9.93
#